data_AF-A0A9D1A7N0-F1
#
_entry.id   AF-A0A9D1A7N0-F1
#
_cell.length_a   1.000
_cell.length_b   1.000
_cell.length_c   1.000
_cell.angle_alpha   90.00
_cell.angle_beta   90.00
_cell.angle_gamma   90.00
#
_symmetry.space_group_name_H-M   'P 1'
#
loop_
_entity.id
_entity.type
_entity.pdbx_description
1 polymer ?
#
loop_
_entity_poly.entity_id
_entity_poly.type
_entity_poly.pdbx_seq_one_letter_code
_entity_poly.pdbx_strand_id
1 'polypeptide(L)' 'MTANPILLQKKYTRIIERFAEKEQLSLNDALSFFYHSEIYRFISEGVSDLHCMSDEYLAEELISEYKVT' A
#
# COMPACT_ATOMS: atom_id res chain seq x y z
N MET A 1 -6.02 14.08 -9.41
CA MET A 1 -7.16 13.39 -10.06
C MET A 1 -7.68 12.33 -9.10
N THR A 2 -8.98 11.98 -9.14
CA THR A 2 -9.54 10.92 -8.27
C THR A 2 -9.61 9.59 -9.03
N ALA A 3 -8.89 8.58 -8.53
CA ALA A 3 -8.97 7.22 -9.06
C ALA A 3 -10.36 6.62 -8.86
N ASN A 4 -10.78 5.71 -9.75
CA ASN A 4 -12.03 4.97 -9.56
C ASN A 4 -11.95 4.17 -8.24
N PRO A 5 -12.92 4.35 -7.30
CA PRO A 5 -12.84 3.73 -5.98
C PRO A 5 -12.70 2.20 -6.02
N ILE A 6 -13.35 1.52 -6.96
CA ILE A 6 -13.29 0.05 -7.09
C ILE A 6 -11.89 -0.38 -7.54
N LEU A 7 -11.29 0.34 -8.49
CA LEU A 7 -9.94 0.05 -8.96
C LEU A 7 -8.90 0.31 -7.87
N LEU A 8 -9.12 1.35 -7.06
CA LEU A 8 -8.25 1.69 -5.94
C LEU A 8 -8.26 0.61 -4.85
N GLN A 9 -9.44 0.11 -4.49
CA GLN A 9 -9.56 -1.01 -3.54
C GLN A 9 -8.84 -2.28 -4.05
N LYS A 10 -9.00 -2.63 -5.33
CA LYS A 10 -8.24 -3.75 -5.94
C LYS A 10 -6.73 -3.52 -5.95
N LYS A 11 -6.30 -2.26 -6.04
CA LYS A 11 -4.88 -1.91 -5.96
C LYS A 11 -4.36 -2.12 -4.53
N TYR A 12 -5.10 -1.71 -3.51
CA TYR A 12 -4.74 -1.96 -2.11
C TYR A 12 -4.53 -3.44 -1.83
N THR A 13 -5.45 -4.31 -2.26
CA THR A 13 -5.31 -5.76 -2.08
C THR A 13 -3.98 -6.28 -2.65
N ARG A 14 -3.61 -5.85 -3.86
CA ARG A 14 -2.35 -6.27 -4.51
C ARG A 14 -1.09 -5.76 -3.81
N ILE A 15 -1.14 -4.54 -3.26
CA ILE A 15 -0.02 -3.98 -2.48
C ILE A 15 0.15 -4.75 -1.18
N ILE A 16 -0.95 -5.01 -0.46
CA ILE A 16 -0.96 -5.74 0.82
C ILE A 16 -0.43 -7.16 0.64
N GLU A 17 -0.88 -7.88 -0.41
CA GLU A 17 -0.40 -9.23 -0.74
C GLU A 17 1.12 -9.23 -0.97
N ARG A 18 1.63 -8.31 -1.80
CA ARG A 18 3.08 -8.20 -2.07
C ARG A 18 3.88 -7.84 -0.82
N PHE A 19 3.37 -6.94 0.01
CA PHE A 19 3.99 -6.56 1.26
C PHE A 19 4.10 -7.75 2.22
N ALA A 20 3.01 -8.50 2.39
CA ALA A 20 2.97 -9.69 3.23
C ALA A 20 3.98 -10.75 2.76
N GLU A 21 4.06 -11.01 1.46
CA GLU A 21 5.00 -11.97 0.88
C GLU A 21 6.46 -11.57 1.14
N LYS A 22 6.81 -10.29 0.96
CA LYS A 22 8.19 -9.80 1.08
C LYS A 22 8.70 -9.80 2.51
N GLU A 23 7.86 -9.39 3.46
CA GLU A 23 8.24 -9.31 4.89
C GLU A 23 7.81 -10.54 5.69
N GLN A 24 7.30 -11.58 5.03
CA GLN A 24 6.86 -12.84 5.65
C GLN A 24 5.81 -12.63 6.76
N LEU A 25 4.90 -11.67 6.53
CA LEU A 25 3.82 -11.33 7.46
C LEU A 25 2.57 -12.14 7.16
N SER A 26 1.71 -12.32 8.17
CA SER A 26 0.35 -12.76 7.88
C SER A 26 -0.40 -11.67 7.09
N LEU A 27 -1.38 -12.07 6.28
CA LEU A 27 -2.23 -11.11 5.57
C LEU A 27 -2.95 -10.15 6.53
N ASN A 28 -3.29 -10.60 7.74
CA ASN A 28 -3.94 -9.77 8.75
C ASN A 28 -2.97 -8.70 9.30
N ASP A 29 -1.71 -9.05 9.55
CA ASP A 29 -0.71 -8.10 10.05
C ASP A 29 -0.38 -7.07 8.97
N ALA A 30 -0.19 -7.53 7.73
CA ALA A 30 0.04 -6.66 6.58
C ALA A 30 -1.12 -5.69 6.33
N LEU A 31 -2.36 -6.18 6.41
CA LEU A 31 -3.58 -5.38 6.29
C LEU A 31 -3.67 -4.32 7.41
N SER A 32 -3.41 -4.74 8.64
CA SER A 32 -3.44 -3.87 9.81
C SER A 32 -2.43 -2.73 9.65
N PHE A 33 -1.18 -3.05 9.31
CA PHE A 33 -0.16 -2.05 9.08
C PHE A 33 -0.51 -1.11 7.91
N PHE A 34 -0.95 -1.67 6.78
CA PHE A 34 -1.29 -0.87 5.59
C PHE A 34 -2.28 0.26 5.90
N TYR A 35 -3.36 -0.01 6.64
CA TYR A 35 -4.35 1.03 6.95
C TYR A 35 -3.88 2.10 7.95
N HIS A 36 -2.77 1.87 8.64
CA HIS A 36 -2.13 2.86 9.52
C HIS A 36 -0.91 3.53 8.86
N SER A 37 -0.58 3.16 7.62
CA SER A 37 0.58 3.67 6.91
C SER A 37 0.36 5.04 6.28
N GLU A 38 1.42 5.84 6.22
CA GLU A 38 1.48 7.08 5.44
C GLU A 38 1.32 6.78 3.94
N ILE A 39 1.83 5.65 3.45
CA ILE A 39 1.62 5.22 2.05
C ILE A 39 0.12 5.08 1.72
N TYR A 40 -0.67 4.44 2.59
CA TYR A 40 -2.13 4.38 2.39
C TYR A 40 -2.74 5.78 2.36
N ARG A 41 -2.36 6.64 3.30
CA ARG A 41 -2.86 8.03 3.38
C ARG A 41 -2.56 8.77 2.08
N PHE A 42 -1.33 8.73 1.59
CA PHE A 42 -0.93 9.40 0.36
C PHE A 42 -1.66 8.87 -0.88
N ILE A 43 -1.82 7.54 -1.00
CA ILE A 43 -2.56 6.96 -2.13
C ILE A 43 -4.04 7.39 -2.06
N SER A 44 -4.64 7.37 -0.88
CA SER A 44 -6.07 7.70 -0.68
C SER A 44 -6.39 9.18 -0.90
N GLU A 45 -5.46 10.07 -0.55
CA GLU A 45 -5.56 11.52 -0.77
C GLU A 45 -5.11 11.93 -2.18
N GLY A 46 -4.58 10.99 -2.99
CA GLY A 46 -4.11 11.27 -4.34
C GLY A 46 -2.82 12.10 -4.40
N VAL A 47 -2.00 12.05 -3.34
CA VAL A 47 -0.74 12.79 -3.23
C VAL A 47 0.26 12.26 -4.26
N SER A 48 0.89 13.17 -5.00
CA SER A 48 1.93 12.88 -6.00
C SER A 48 1.55 11.79 -7.03
N ASP A 49 0.25 11.60 -7.27
CA ASP A 49 -0.28 10.53 -8.12
C ASP A 49 0.29 9.13 -7.78
N LEU A 50 0.57 8.84 -6.51
CA LEU A 50 1.10 7.53 -6.08
C LEU A 50 0.21 6.35 -6.47
N HIS A 51 -1.10 6.57 -6.59
CA HIS A 51 -2.04 5.57 -7.10
C HIS A 51 -1.72 5.08 -8.53
N CYS A 52 -0.96 5.84 -9.31
CA CYS A 52 -0.49 5.47 -10.65
C CYS A 52 0.81 4.64 -10.63
N MET A 53 1.54 4.61 -9.51
CA MET A 53 2.79 3.85 -9.40
C MET A 53 2.55 2.34 -9.38
N SER A 54 3.56 1.54 -9.69
CA SER A 54 3.43 0.09 -9.71
C SER A 54 3.13 -0.48 -8.32
N ASP A 55 2.46 -1.62 -8.27
CA ASP A 55 2.16 -2.30 -6.99
C ASP A 55 3.46 -2.71 -6.27
N GLU A 56 4.49 -3.08 -7.03
CA GLU A 56 5.82 -3.43 -6.53
C GLU A 56 6.52 -2.25 -5.86
N TYR A 57 6.49 -1.08 -6.50
CA TYR A 57 7.08 0.15 -5.95
C TYR A 57 6.40 0.54 -4.63
N LEU A 58 5.07 0.54 -4.61
CA LEU A 58 4.31 0.91 -3.42
C LEU A 58 4.49 -0.09 -2.27
N ALA A 59 4.68 -1.37 -2.58
CA ALA A 59 5.05 -2.36 -1.57
C ALA A 59 6.44 -2.08 -0.99
N GLU A 60 7.43 -1.70 -1.80
CA GLU A 60 8.77 -1.32 -1.29
C GLU A 60 8.75 -0.06 -0.42
N GLU A 61 7.98 0.96 -0.81
CA GLU A 61 7.79 2.17 0.02
C GLU A 61 7.13 1.82 1.37
N LEU A 62 6.12 0.94 1.35
CA LEU A 62 5.47 0.44 2.57
C LEU A 62 6.43 -0.36 3.46
N ILE A 63 7.33 -1.15 2.86
CA ILE A 63 8.42 -1.86 3.58
C ILE A 63 9.39 -0.87 4.20
N SER A 64 9.74 0.18 3.47
CA SER A 64 10.62 1.25 3.99
C SER A 64 9.99 1.90 5.21
N GLU A 65 8.70 2.23 5.15
CA GLU A 65 7.95 2.77 6.29
C GLU A 65 7.90 1.78 7.48
N TYR A 66 7.60 0.51 7.20
CA TYR A 66 7.52 -0.55 8.22
C TYR A 66 8.83 -0.73 8.98
N LYS A 67 9.98 -0.65 8.29
CA LYS A 67 11.32 -0.85 8.90
C LYS A 67 11.84 0.35 9.69
N VAL A 68 11.25 1.52 9.50
CA VAL A 68 11.62 2.76 10.21
C VAL A 68 10.77 2.95 11.47
N THR A 69 9.63 2.23 11.56
CA THR A 69 8.71 2.25 12.70
C THR A 69 9.16 1.28 13.80
#